data_AF-A0A7X8VR86-F1
#
_entry.id   AF-A0A7X8VR86-F1
#
_cell.length_a   1.000
_cell.length_b   1.000
_cell.length_c   1.000
_cell.angle_alpha   90.00
_cell.angle_beta   90.00
_cell.angle_gamma   90.00
#
_symmetry.space_group_name_H-M   'P 1'
#
loop_
_entity.id
_entity.type
_entity.pdbx_description
1 polymer ?
#
loop_
_entity_poly.entity_id
_entity_poly.type
_entity_poly.pdbx_seq_one_letter_code
_entity_poly.pdbx_strand_id
1 'polypeptide(L)'
;GLCASSEEAEAIAGKYLLAVQEAGRLYRHIAAQKGEGNFIAEVSMDETDLAQTPLDMLFILAAIADEGIPAQTIAPKFTGRFNKGVEYVGDLPQFEKEFNQDLAVIRYAVKKFDLPKNLKLSIHSGSDKFAIYPIMRAAIRKYDTGLHLKTAGTSWLEELIGMASVGADGLEMAQYIYAQAYERFDELCKPYATVIDIDTDKLPTPAEVNSWTAQQYCDALIHEQSNPAYNPNFRQMLHVAFKVAAELGENYLDMVNRYAAEIGENVCYNIFERHIKRIFC
;
A
#
# COMPACT_ATOMS: atom_id res chain seq x y z
N GLY A 1 -9.20 27.43 12.50
CA GLY A 1 -8.27 27.55 11.36
C GLY A 1 -6.92 27.05 11.79
N LEU A 2 -6.06 26.63 10.86
CA LEU A 2 -4.66 26.35 11.16
C LEU A 2 -3.93 27.69 11.41
N CYS A 3 -3.08 27.72 12.42
CA CYS A 3 -2.20 28.83 12.75
C CYS A 3 -0.83 28.22 13.08
N ALA A 4 0.24 28.92 12.73
CA ALA A 4 1.60 28.54 13.08
C ALA A 4 2.35 29.78 13.56
N SER A 5 3.02 29.64 14.70
CA SER A 5 4.08 30.57 15.10
C SER A 5 5.29 30.42 14.19
N SER A 6 6.18 31.42 14.21
CA SER A 6 7.46 31.35 13.48
C SER A 6 8.29 30.15 13.94
N GLU A 7 8.32 29.87 15.24
CA GLU A 7 9.05 28.73 15.82
C GLU A 7 8.51 27.38 15.30
N GLU A 8 7.18 27.21 15.23
CA GLU A 8 6.57 26.01 14.65
C GLU A 8 6.90 25.88 13.17
N ALA A 9 6.83 26.98 12.40
CA ALA A 9 7.16 26.97 10.98
C ALA A 9 8.64 26.61 10.75
N GLU A 10 9.56 27.14 11.56
CA GLU A 10 10.99 26.79 11.52
C GLU A 10 11.22 25.32 11.86
N ALA A 11 10.54 24.79 12.88
CA ALA A 11 10.64 23.38 13.25
C ALA A 11 10.14 22.44 12.15
N ILE A 12 9.04 22.81 11.46
CA ILE A 12 8.50 22.04 10.33
C ILE A 12 9.45 22.15 9.12
N ALA A 13 9.97 23.34 8.85
CA ALA A 13 10.94 23.55 7.77
C ALA A 13 12.20 22.70 7.97
N GLY A 14 12.70 22.62 9.20
CA GLY A 14 13.84 21.77 9.56
C GLY A 14 13.62 20.28 9.29
N LYS A 15 12.35 19.82 9.26
CA LYS A 15 12.00 18.43 8.94
C LYS A 15 11.84 18.18 7.45
N TYR A 16 11.12 19.07 6.74
CA TYR A 16 10.62 18.75 5.41
C TYR A 16 11.20 19.57 4.26
N LEU A 17 11.73 20.78 4.53
CA LEU A 17 12.09 21.71 3.46
C LEU A 17 13.17 21.12 2.54
N LEU A 18 14.24 20.55 3.11
CA LEU A 18 15.30 19.95 2.32
C LEU A 18 14.79 18.76 1.47
N ALA A 19 13.93 17.92 2.04
CA ALA A 19 13.36 16.78 1.32
C ALA A 19 12.54 17.23 0.10
N VAL A 20 11.76 18.30 0.25
CA VAL A 20 10.99 18.88 -0.87
C VAL A 20 11.90 19.54 -1.90
N GLN A 21 12.98 20.21 -1.48
CA GLN A 21 13.98 20.77 -2.40
C GLN A 21 14.67 19.68 -3.24
N GLU A 22 15.02 18.54 -2.63
CA GLU A 22 15.57 17.40 -3.37
C GLU A 22 14.52 16.79 -4.33
N ALA A 23 13.25 16.71 -3.92
CA ALA A 23 12.16 16.32 -4.83
C ALA A 23 12.02 17.27 -6.02
N GLY A 24 12.18 18.59 -5.81
CA GLY A 24 12.19 19.60 -6.86
C GLY A 24 13.36 19.42 -7.84
N ARG A 25 14.56 19.15 -7.32
CA ARG A 25 15.74 18.83 -8.16
C ARG A 25 15.51 17.58 -9.00
N LEU A 26 14.97 16.52 -8.41
CA LEU A 26 14.65 15.28 -9.11
C LEU A 26 13.58 15.49 -10.20
N TYR A 27 12.52 16.24 -9.88
CA TYR A 27 11.47 16.59 -10.85
C TYR A 27 12.08 17.31 -12.06
N ARG A 28 12.86 18.36 -11.84
CA ARG A 28 13.50 19.14 -12.93
C ARG A 28 14.45 18.27 -13.76
N HIS A 29 15.19 17.37 -13.14
CA HIS A 29 16.04 16.42 -13.85
C HIS A 29 15.23 15.48 -14.77
N ILE A 30 14.14 14.91 -14.26
CA ILE A 30 13.26 14.02 -15.05
C ILE A 30 12.57 14.81 -16.16
N ALA A 31 12.07 16.00 -15.87
CA ALA A 31 11.42 16.88 -16.83
C ALA A 31 12.35 17.29 -17.98
N ALA A 32 13.63 17.54 -17.71
CA ALA A 32 14.62 17.84 -18.75
C ALA A 32 14.83 16.68 -19.74
N GLN A 33 14.56 15.43 -19.34
CA GLN A 33 14.73 14.24 -20.18
C GLN A 33 13.42 13.78 -20.84
N LYS A 34 12.30 13.82 -20.10
CA LYS A 34 11.01 13.30 -20.55
C LYS A 34 10.08 14.38 -21.11
N GLY A 35 10.36 15.66 -20.85
CA GLY A 35 9.46 16.77 -21.09
C GLY A 35 8.43 16.94 -19.96
N GLU A 36 8.11 18.19 -19.65
CA GLU A 36 7.04 18.52 -18.70
C GLU A 36 5.68 18.00 -19.19
N GLY A 37 4.86 17.51 -18.25
CA GLY A 37 3.53 16.95 -18.57
C GLY A 37 3.52 15.54 -19.17
N ASN A 38 4.67 14.97 -19.54
CA ASN A 38 4.79 13.60 -20.06
C ASN A 38 4.92 12.53 -18.97
N PHE A 39 4.82 12.93 -17.70
CA PHE A 39 4.83 12.03 -16.55
C PHE A 39 4.02 12.63 -15.40
N ILE A 40 3.65 11.77 -14.46
CA ILE A 40 2.86 12.13 -13.28
C ILE A 40 3.80 12.21 -12.08
N ALA A 41 3.84 13.36 -11.42
CA ALA A 41 4.61 13.53 -10.20
C ALA A 41 3.77 13.20 -8.96
N GLU A 42 4.30 12.30 -8.13
CA GLU A 42 3.85 12.07 -6.76
C GLU A 42 4.96 12.52 -5.79
N VAL A 43 4.59 13.19 -4.70
CA VAL A 43 5.49 13.40 -3.55
C VAL A 43 5.02 12.52 -2.39
N SER A 44 5.88 11.65 -1.89
CA SER A 44 5.56 10.66 -0.86
C SER A 44 6.42 10.87 0.39
N MET A 45 5.78 10.74 1.55
CA MET A 45 6.33 10.87 2.91
C MET A 45 5.74 9.79 3.83
N ASP A 46 5.19 8.70 3.29
CA ASP A 46 4.46 7.68 4.05
C ASP A 46 5.37 6.74 4.86
N GLU A 47 6.64 6.61 4.44
CA GLU A 47 7.67 5.81 5.10
C GLU A 47 8.52 6.61 6.10
N THR A 48 8.00 7.72 6.64
CA THR A 48 8.62 8.44 7.77
C THR A 48 8.30 7.80 9.12
N ASP A 49 8.97 8.21 10.20
CA ASP A 49 8.68 7.69 11.55
C ASP A 49 7.35 8.22 12.11
N LEU A 50 7.05 9.49 11.86
CA LEU A 50 5.89 10.18 12.41
C LEU A 50 4.88 10.52 11.32
N ALA A 51 3.60 10.41 11.67
CA ALA A 51 2.49 10.86 10.84
C ALA A 51 2.54 12.39 10.68
N GLN A 52 2.25 12.88 9.48
CA GLN A 52 2.20 14.33 9.26
C GLN A 52 0.94 14.92 9.90
N THR A 53 1.10 16.02 10.62
CA THR A 53 -0.03 16.81 11.09
C THR A 53 -0.62 17.64 9.94
N PRO A 54 -1.85 18.18 10.09
CA PRO A 54 -2.42 19.07 9.08
C PRO A 54 -1.57 20.32 8.81
N LEU A 55 -0.80 20.79 9.80
CA LEU A 55 0.11 21.92 9.64
C LEU A 55 1.37 21.52 8.87
N ASP A 56 1.93 20.34 9.14
CA ASP A 56 3.02 19.76 8.35
C ASP A 56 2.61 19.64 6.88
N MET A 57 1.41 19.09 6.63
CA MET A 57 0.87 18.94 5.28
C MET A 57 0.70 20.26 4.55
N LEU A 58 0.21 21.29 5.25
CA LEU A 58 0.08 22.62 4.65
C LEU A 58 1.44 23.20 4.26
N PHE A 59 2.44 23.05 5.13
CA PHE A 59 3.82 23.49 4.85
C PHE A 59 4.42 22.73 3.67
N ILE A 60 4.31 21.40 3.66
CA ILE A 60 4.85 20.55 2.58
C ILE A 60 4.24 20.96 1.25
N LEU A 61 2.93 21.18 1.18
CA LEU A 61 2.26 21.59 -0.06
C LEU A 61 2.68 22.99 -0.51
N ALA A 62 2.94 23.92 0.42
CA ALA A 62 3.51 25.22 0.08
C ALA A 62 4.92 25.08 -0.51
N ALA A 63 5.78 24.30 0.12
CA ALA A 63 7.14 24.04 -0.36
C ALA A 63 7.16 23.33 -1.72
N ILE A 64 6.22 22.41 -1.98
CA ILE A 64 6.05 21.74 -3.28
C ILE A 64 5.73 22.77 -4.37
N ALA A 65 4.86 23.73 -4.07
CA ALA A 65 4.52 24.80 -4.99
C ALA A 65 5.72 25.73 -5.23
N ASP A 66 6.46 26.10 -4.19
CA ASP A 66 7.67 26.93 -4.29
C ASP A 66 8.77 26.27 -5.16
N GLU A 67 8.90 24.94 -5.10
CA GLU A 67 9.81 24.18 -5.96
C GLU A 67 9.29 23.97 -7.39
N GLY A 68 8.09 24.45 -7.70
CA GLY A 68 7.47 24.35 -9.02
C GLY A 68 7.12 22.92 -9.43
N ILE A 69 6.85 22.03 -8.47
CA ILE A 69 6.50 20.63 -8.74
C ILE A 69 4.99 20.55 -9.02
N PRO A 70 4.55 20.14 -10.22
CA PRO A 70 3.14 19.93 -10.53
C PRO A 70 2.66 18.57 -9.97
N ALA A 71 2.70 18.42 -8.65
CA ALA A 71 2.30 17.19 -7.96
C ALA A 71 0.80 16.89 -8.23
N GLN A 72 0.51 15.70 -8.75
CA GLN A 72 -0.86 15.22 -8.93
C GLN A 72 -1.29 14.28 -7.82
N THR A 73 -0.35 13.74 -7.04
CA THR A 73 -0.65 12.97 -5.85
C THR A 73 0.33 13.32 -4.72
N ILE A 74 -0.16 13.23 -3.48
CA ILE A 74 0.66 13.35 -2.26
C ILE A 74 0.34 12.22 -1.30
N ALA A 75 1.36 11.54 -0.79
CA ALA A 75 1.20 10.41 0.14
C ALA A 75 1.78 10.75 1.51
N PRO A 76 0.96 11.20 2.48
CA PRO A 76 1.38 11.31 3.86
C PRO A 76 1.38 9.95 4.56
N LYS A 77 2.05 9.91 5.71
CA LYS A 77 1.92 8.86 6.71
C LYS A 77 0.72 9.18 7.63
N PHE A 78 -0.13 8.17 7.83
CA PHE A 78 -1.22 8.19 8.82
C PHE A 78 -0.79 7.54 10.12
N THR A 79 -1.49 7.88 11.21
CA THR A 79 -1.41 7.11 12.46
C THR A 79 -1.94 5.69 12.25
N GLY A 80 -1.49 4.76 13.09
CA GLY A 80 -1.79 3.33 12.98
C GLY A 80 -0.79 2.61 12.07
N ARG A 81 -1.07 1.33 11.81
CA ARG A 81 -0.18 0.46 11.01
C ARG A 81 -0.87 0.03 9.73
N PHE A 82 -0.18 0.29 8.61
CA PHE A 82 -0.57 -0.14 7.28
C PHE A 82 0.24 -1.36 6.87
N ASN A 83 0.14 -2.42 7.68
CA ASN A 83 0.92 -3.64 7.46
C ASN A 83 0.60 -4.27 6.09
N LYS A 84 1.61 -4.83 5.44
CA LYS A 84 1.47 -5.45 4.11
C LYS A 84 0.54 -6.66 4.19
N GLY A 85 -0.37 -6.78 3.21
CA GLY A 85 -1.25 -7.94 3.04
C GLY A 85 -2.39 -8.11 4.05
N VAL A 86 -2.52 -7.28 5.08
CA VAL A 86 -3.51 -7.47 6.17
C VAL A 86 -4.26 -6.18 6.49
N GLU A 87 -5.26 -6.28 7.38
CA GLU A 87 -6.09 -5.17 7.82
C GLU A 87 -5.31 -4.03 8.52
N TYR A 88 -5.89 -2.84 8.52
CA TYR A 88 -5.42 -1.69 9.29
C TYR A 88 -5.45 -1.98 10.79
N VAL A 89 -4.39 -1.60 11.50
CA VAL A 89 -4.31 -1.71 12.96
C VAL A 89 -4.17 -0.31 13.56
N GLY A 90 -5.20 0.17 14.24
CA GLY A 90 -5.20 1.47 14.90
C GLY A 90 -6.60 1.97 15.25
N ASP A 91 -6.68 3.23 15.69
CA ASP A 91 -7.94 3.87 16.04
C ASP A 91 -8.63 4.42 14.78
N LEU A 92 -9.82 3.89 14.48
CA LEU A 92 -10.59 4.26 13.28
C LEU A 92 -11.09 5.71 13.32
N PRO A 93 -11.66 6.23 14.43
CA PRO A 93 -11.96 7.65 14.59
C PRO A 93 -10.77 8.59 14.35
N GLN A 94 -9.59 8.24 14.87
CA GLN A 94 -8.38 9.03 14.62
C GLN A 94 -7.99 9.02 13.13
N PHE A 95 -8.02 7.86 12.46
CA PHE A 95 -7.78 7.79 11.02
C PHE A 95 -8.80 8.63 10.23
N GLU A 96 -10.09 8.54 10.56
CA GLU A 96 -11.13 9.34 9.92
C GLU A 96 -10.86 10.83 10.06
N LYS A 97 -10.47 11.28 11.26
CA LYS A 97 -10.11 12.67 11.53
C LYS A 97 -8.94 13.13 10.68
N GLU A 98 -7.83 12.39 10.67
CA GLU A 98 -6.63 12.69 9.90
C GLU A 98 -6.93 12.77 8.40
N PHE A 99 -7.59 11.75 7.87
CA PHE A 99 -7.95 11.67 6.44
C PHE A 99 -8.83 12.84 6.01
N ASN A 100 -9.84 13.21 6.81
CA ASN A 100 -10.68 14.39 6.52
C ASN A 100 -9.88 15.70 6.59
N GLN A 101 -8.94 15.82 7.53
CA GLN A 101 -8.09 17.00 7.68
C GLN A 101 -7.15 17.15 6.48
N ASP A 102 -6.51 16.08 6.03
CA ASP A 102 -5.62 16.09 4.87
C ASP A 102 -6.36 16.50 3.59
N LEU A 103 -7.56 15.96 3.36
CA LEU A 103 -8.39 16.38 2.22
C LEU A 103 -8.77 17.87 2.30
N ALA A 104 -9.07 18.38 3.50
CA ALA A 104 -9.37 19.80 3.69
C ALA A 104 -8.15 20.69 3.41
N VAL A 105 -6.96 20.25 3.88
CA VAL A 105 -5.68 20.95 3.64
C VAL A 105 -5.34 20.94 2.15
N ILE A 106 -5.43 19.81 1.46
CA ILE A 106 -5.19 19.70 0.02
C ILE A 106 -6.11 20.65 -0.75
N ARG A 107 -7.42 20.63 -0.45
CA ARG A 107 -8.39 21.52 -1.11
C ARG A 107 -8.09 23.00 -0.90
N TYR A 108 -7.59 23.37 0.29
CA TYR A 108 -7.15 24.73 0.56
C TYR A 108 -5.87 25.07 -0.22
N ALA A 109 -4.86 24.22 -0.14
CA ALA A 109 -3.54 24.40 -0.75
C ALA A 109 -3.62 24.51 -2.29
N VAL A 110 -4.45 23.69 -2.95
CA VAL A 110 -4.72 23.79 -4.40
C VAL A 110 -5.14 25.20 -4.81
N LYS A 111 -6.00 25.85 -4.01
CA LYS A 111 -6.44 27.22 -4.30
C LYS A 111 -5.43 28.28 -3.90
N LYS A 112 -4.72 28.04 -2.79
CA LYS A 112 -3.85 29.04 -2.17
C LYS A 112 -2.49 29.14 -2.86
N PHE A 113 -1.96 28.01 -3.32
CA PHE A 113 -0.61 27.88 -3.88
C PHE A 113 -0.59 27.50 -5.36
N ASP A 114 -1.74 27.56 -6.04
CA ASP A 114 -1.89 27.23 -7.46
C ASP A 114 -1.37 25.83 -7.86
N LEU A 115 -1.51 24.86 -6.94
CA LEU A 115 -1.18 23.46 -7.22
C LEU A 115 -2.19 22.85 -8.22
N PRO A 116 -1.85 21.74 -8.89
CA PRO A 116 -2.75 21.10 -9.84
C PRO A 116 -4.15 20.82 -9.26
N LYS A 117 -5.19 21.21 -10.00
CA LYS A 117 -6.60 21.04 -9.57
C LYS A 117 -6.98 19.58 -9.30
N ASN A 118 -6.24 18.64 -9.87
CA ASN A 118 -6.42 17.21 -9.72
C ASN A 118 -5.44 16.57 -8.71
N LEU A 119 -4.80 17.35 -7.83
CA LEU A 119 -3.99 16.84 -6.73
C LEU A 119 -4.85 15.96 -5.80
N LYS A 120 -4.49 14.68 -5.68
CA LYS A 120 -5.19 13.68 -4.86
C LYS A 120 -4.34 13.26 -3.68
N LEU A 121 -5.03 12.91 -2.60
CA LEU A 121 -4.41 12.14 -1.52
C LEU A 121 -4.09 10.73 -2.03
N SER A 122 -2.92 10.22 -1.66
CA SER A 122 -2.41 8.92 -2.08
C SER A 122 -2.22 8.02 -0.86
N ILE A 123 -2.81 6.83 -0.89
CA ILE A 123 -2.72 5.84 0.18
C ILE A 123 -1.79 4.73 -0.28
N HIS A 124 -0.59 4.72 0.30
CA HIS A 124 0.37 3.63 0.15
C HIS A 124 0.02 2.48 1.09
N SER A 125 0.45 1.27 0.73
CA SER A 125 0.08 0.04 1.45
C SER A 125 -1.44 -0.09 1.68
N GLY A 126 -2.23 0.48 0.77
CA GLY A 126 -3.64 0.70 0.94
C GLY A 126 -4.51 -0.51 0.60
N SER A 127 -3.95 -1.55 -0.02
CA SER A 127 -4.65 -2.81 -0.23
C SER A 127 -5.01 -3.49 1.09
N ASP A 128 -6.12 -4.22 1.09
CA ASP A 128 -6.54 -5.08 2.19
C ASP A 128 -6.83 -4.31 3.50
N LYS A 129 -7.15 -3.00 3.42
CA LYS A 129 -7.51 -2.17 4.58
C LYS A 129 -9.02 -1.95 4.66
N PHE A 130 -9.80 -3.03 4.68
CA PHE A 130 -11.25 -2.97 4.47
C PHE A 130 -11.99 -2.18 5.56
N ALA A 131 -11.49 -2.15 6.78
CA ALA A 131 -12.09 -1.38 7.88
C ALA A 131 -12.09 0.14 7.62
N ILE A 132 -11.08 0.66 6.90
CA ILE A 132 -10.96 2.09 6.61
C ILE A 132 -11.57 2.50 5.26
N TYR A 133 -11.91 1.57 4.38
CA TYR A 133 -12.52 1.90 3.07
C TYR A 133 -13.86 2.65 3.18
N PRO A 134 -14.79 2.30 4.09
CA PRO A 134 -16.02 3.08 4.27
C PRO A 134 -15.74 4.53 4.69
N ILE A 135 -14.74 4.75 5.55
CA ILE A 135 -14.30 6.08 5.99
C ILE A 135 -13.77 6.87 4.80
N MET A 136 -12.86 6.27 4.03
CA MET A 136 -12.28 6.88 2.83
C MET A 136 -13.37 7.25 1.81
N ARG A 137 -14.31 6.34 1.54
CA ARG A 137 -15.45 6.54 0.64
C ARG A 137 -16.34 7.71 1.06
N ALA A 138 -16.70 7.77 2.34
CA ALA A 138 -17.52 8.86 2.87
C ALA A 138 -16.80 10.22 2.73
N ALA A 139 -15.51 10.26 3.03
CA ALA A 139 -14.70 11.47 2.94
C ALA A 139 -14.52 11.95 1.49
N ILE A 140 -14.16 11.07 0.54
CA ILE A 140 -13.98 11.50 -0.87
C ILE A 140 -15.28 12.05 -1.47
N ARG A 141 -16.44 11.51 -1.07
CA ARG A 141 -17.77 12.04 -1.46
C ARG A 141 -18.05 13.39 -0.81
N LYS A 142 -17.78 13.53 0.48
CA LYS A 142 -17.96 14.79 1.22
C LYS A 142 -17.14 15.93 0.64
N TYR A 143 -15.89 15.66 0.22
CA TYR A 143 -14.99 16.68 -0.34
C TYR A 143 -15.09 16.82 -1.86
N ASP A 144 -15.85 15.96 -2.54
CA ASP A 144 -15.96 15.86 -3.99
C ASP A 144 -14.57 15.78 -4.65
N THR A 145 -13.82 14.75 -4.29
CA THR A 145 -12.42 14.57 -4.71
C THR A 145 -12.11 13.15 -5.13
N GLY A 146 -11.07 13.00 -5.94
CA GLY A 146 -10.50 11.70 -6.26
C GLY A 146 -9.53 11.21 -5.18
N LEU A 147 -9.11 9.95 -5.32
CA LEU A 147 -8.13 9.30 -4.48
C LEU A 147 -7.13 8.53 -5.35
N HIS A 148 -5.89 8.42 -4.89
CA HIS A 148 -4.93 7.45 -5.41
C HIS A 148 -4.75 6.34 -4.38
N LEU A 149 -4.96 5.08 -4.77
CA LEU A 149 -4.77 3.91 -3.91
C LEU A 149 -3.68 3.03 -4.53
N LYS A 150 -2.60 2.79 -3.81
CA LYS A 150 -1.56 1.87 -4.27
C LYS A 150 -1.82 0.46 -3.76
N THR A 151 -1.87 -0.47 -4.70
CA THR A 151 -1.86 -1.92 -4.45
C THR A 151 -0.65 -2.52 -5.20
N ALA A 152 -0.13 -3.64 -4.72
CA ALA A 152 0.93 -4.38 -5.39
C ALA A 152 0.96 -5.83 -4.90
N GLY A 153 1.45 -6.05 -3.69
CA GLY A 153 1.66 -7.40 -3.16
C GLY A 153 0.37 -8.18 -2.88
N THR A 154 -0.79 -7.53 -2.75
CA THR A 154 -2.07 -8.25 -2.72
C THR A 154 -2.32 -8.97 -4.05
N SER A 155 -1.98 -8.39 -5.20
CA SER A 155 -2.14 -9.06 -6.51
C SER A 155 -1.24 -10.29 -6.62
N TRP A 156 -0.03 -10.22 -6.07
CA TRP A 156 0.88 -11.36 -5.91
C TRP A 156 0.25 -12.49 -5.07
N LEU A 157 -0.43 -12.15 -3.97
CA LEU A 157 -1.10 -13.15 -3.14
C LEU A 157 -2.27 -13.81 -3.87
N GLU A 158 -3.05 -13.05 -4.65
CA GLU A 158 -4.16 -13.60 -5.42
C GLU A 158 -3.70 -14.44 -6.61
N GLU A 159 -2.49 -14.19 -7.14
CA GLU A 159 -1.83 -15.08 -8.08
C GLU A 159 -1.50 -16.45 -7.46
N LEU A 160 -0.94 -16.46 -6.24
CA LEU A 160 -0.75 -17.71 -5.49
C LEU A 160 -2.06 -18.43 -5.19
N ILE A 161 -3.11 -17.70 -4.77
CA ILE A 161 -4.44 -18.26 -4.48
C ILE A 161 -5.03 -18.89 -5.75
N GLY A 162 -5.05 -18.16 -6.86
CA GLY A 162 -5.56 -18.64 -8.13
C GLY A 162 -4.84 -19.90 -8.60
N MET A 163 -3.50 -19.89 -8.56
CA MET A 163 -2.67 -21.05 -8.92
C MET A 163 -2.91 -22.26 -8.00
N ALA A 164 -2.98 -22.05 -6.69
CA ALA A 164 -3.17 -23.14 -5.72
C ALA A 164 -4.58 -23.75 -5.77
N SER A 165 -5.57 -23.01 -6.27
CA SER A 165 -6.99 -23.42 -6.23
C SER A 165 -7.39 -24.52 -7.23
N VAL A 166 -6.60 -24.75 -8.30
CA VAL A 166 -7.04 -25.59 -9.44
C VAL A 166 -6.14 -26.75 -9.81
N GLY A 167 -4.85 -26.75 -9.42
CA GLY A 167 -3.88 -27.77 -9.82
C GLY A 167 -3.10 -28.35 -8.65
N ALA A 168 -2.80 -29.66 -8.71
CA ALA A 168 -1.93 -30.31 -7.73
C ALA A 168 -0.51 -29.71 -7.78
N ASP A 169 0.02 -29.47 -8.98
CA ASP A 169 1.31 -28.80 -9.21
C ASP A 169 1.28 -27.31 -8.81
N GLY A 170 0.14 -26.63 -8.98
CA GLY A 170 -0.06 -25.26 -8.53
C GLY A 170 -0.02 -25.13 -7.01
N LEU A 171 -0.68 -26.06 -6.31
CA LEU A 171 -0.60 -26.17 -4.85
C LEU A 171 0.82 -26.52 -4.40
N GLU A 172 1.47 -27.51 -5.03
CA GLU A 172 2.86 -27.89 -4.73
C GLU A 172 3.82 -26.70 -4.88
N MET A 173 3.64 -25.87 -5.92
CA MET A 173 4.43 -24.65 -6.13
C MET A 173 4.23 -23.64 -5.00
N ALA A 174 2.97 -23.38 -4.62
CA ALA A 174 2.63 -22.43 -3.56
C ALA A 174 3.12 -22.92 -2.17
N GLN A 175 3.06 -24.23 -1.92
CA GLN A 175 3.62 -24.88 -0.73
C GLN A 175 5.16 -24.81 -0.70
N TYR A 176 5.81 -25.03 -1.83
CA TYR A 176 7.26 -24.89 -1.97
C TYR A 176 7.72 -23.46 -1.66
N ILE A 177 7.04 -22.45 -2.23
CA ILE A 177 7.32 -21.04 -1.95
C ILE A 177 7.19 -20.74 -0.47
N TYR A 178 6.13 -21.24 0.19
CA TYR A 178 5.97 -21.07 1.62
C TYR A 178 7.10 -21.74 2.42
N ALA A 179 7.49 -22.97 2.09
CA ALA A 179 8.55 -23.69 2.77
C ALA A 179 9.90 -22.94 2.71
N GLN A 180 10.24 -22.40 1.53
CA GLN A 180 11.43 -21.57 1.35
C GLN A 180 11.33 -20.25 2.11
N ALA A 181 10.15 -19.64 2.13
CA ALA A 181 9.90 -18.41 2.85
C ALA A 181 10.08 -18.61 4.37
N TYR A 182 9.54 -19.70 4.91
CA TYR A 182 9.67 -20.08 6.31
C TYR A 182 11.13 -20.28 6.73
N GLU A 183 11.92 -21.00 5.92
CA GLU A 183 13.35 -21.22 6.19
C GLU A 183 14.17 -19.92 6.11
N ARG A 184 13.79 -19.00 5.20
CA ARG A 184 14.47 -17.73 4.95
C ARG A 184 13.80 -16.53 5.62
N PHE A 185 13.09 -16.76 6.73
CA PHE A 185 12.29 -15.74 7.42
C PHE A 185 13.05 -14.42 7.62
N ASP A 186 14.21 -14.47 8.28
CA ASP A 186 14.99 -13.27 8.62
C ASP A 186 15.41 -12.47 7.37
N GLU A 187 15.81 -13.17 6.31
CA GLU A 187 16.26 -12.55 5.06
C GLU A 187 15.11 -11.80 4.38
N LEU A 188 13.95 -12.46 4.25
CA LEU A 188 12.81 -11.95 3.51
C LEU A 188 12.03 -10.89 4.29
N CYS A 189 11.96 -11.02 5.62
CA CYS A 189 11.21 -10.11 6.48
C CYS A 189 11.98 -8.82 6.81
N LYS A 190 13.32 -8.85 6.86
CA LYS A 190 14.14 -7.69 7.28
C LYS A 190 13.86 -6.40 6.52
N PRO A 191 13.75 -6.38 5.17
CA PRO A 191 13.44 -5.14 4.43
C PRO A 191 12.04 -4.59 4.72
N TYR A 192 11.15 -5.42 5.27
CA TYR A 192 9.75 -5.09 5.53
C TYR A 192 9.44 -4.96 7.03
N ALA A 193 10.45 -5.02 7.91
CA ALA A 193 10.27 -5.13 9.35
C ALA A 193 9.38 -4.03 9.98
N THR A 194 9.36 -2.83 9.38
CA THR A 194 8.52 -1.71 9.84
C THR A 194 7.05 -1.80 9.38
N VAL A 195 6.75 -2.69 8.42
CA VAL A 195 5.46 -2.79 7.73
C VAL A 195 4.89 -4.22 7.71
N ILE A 196 5.40 -5.10 8.56
CA ILE A 196 4.84 -6.43 8.85
C ILE A 196 4.76 -6.67 10.35
N ASP A 197 3.97 -7.64 10.77
CA ASP A 197 3.77 -7.96 12.20
C ASP A 197 3.54 -9.47 12.36
N ILE A 198 4.54 -10.25 11.94
CA ILE A 198 4.44 -11.71 11.90
C ILE A 198 4.80 -12.30 13.26
N ASP A 199 3.83 -12.98 13.86
CA ASP A 199 4.02 -13.85 15.02
C ASP A 199 4.47 -15.23 14.54
N THR A 200 5.76 -15.55 14.73
CA THR A 200 6.36 -16.80 14.26
C THR A 200 5.77 -18.04 14.92
N ASP A 201 5.24 -17.91 16.15
CA ASP A 201 4.61 -19.02 16.87
C ASP A 201 3.24 -19.39 16.26
N LYS A 202 2.67 -18.50 15.44
CA LYS A 202 1.42 -18.71 14.70
C LYS A 202 1.64 -19.09 13.23
N LEU A 203 2.88 -19.26 12.80
CA LEU A 203 3.17 -19.77 11.46
C LEU A 203 3.04 -21.30 11.45
N PRO A 204 2.19 -21.87 10.58
CA PRO A 204 2.11 -23.33 10.41
C PRO A 204 3.46 -23.86 9.90
N THR A 205 3.87 -25.03 10.36
CA THR A 205 5.15 -25.59 9.89
C THR A 205 5.07 -25.95 8.39
N PRO A 206 6.19 -25.96 7.65
CA PRO A 206 6.18 -26.43 6.26
C PRO A 206 5.58 -27.84 6.11
N ALA A 207 5.83 -28.74 7.06
CA ALA A 207 5.24 -30.09 7.05
C ALA A 207 3.72 -30.08 7.19
N GLU A 208 3.18 -29.19 8.03
CA GLU A 208 1.74 -28.98 8.16
C GLU A 208 1.15 -28.42 6.86
N VAL A 209 1.74 -27.36 6.30
CA VAL A 209 1.26 -26.74 5.05
C VAL A 209 1.33 -27.68 3.87
N ASN A 210 2.35 -28.53 3.78
CA ASN A 210 2.48 -29.56 2.75
C ASN A 210 1.39 -30.66 2.84
N SER A 211 0.75 -30.82 4.00
CA SER A 211 -0.36 -31.75 4.19
C SER A 211 -1.72 -31.16 3.84
N TRP A 212 -1.79 -29.85 3.62
CA TRP A 212 -3.04 -29.16 3.35
C TRP A 212 -3.58 -29.48 1.95
N THR A 213 -4.90 -29.55 1.88
CA THR A 213 -5.62 -29.47 0.61
C THR A 213 -5.55 -28.07 0.03
N ALA A 214 -5.84 -27.93 -1.28
CA ALA A 214 -5.95 -26.62 -1.94
C ALA A 214 -6.90 -25.66 -1.19
N GLN A 215 -8.03 -26.17 -0.72
CA GLN A 215 -9.01 -25.39 0.04
C GLN A 215 -8.41 -24.85 1.35
N GLN A 216 -7.73 -25.69 2.13
CA GLN A 216 -7.11 -25.27 3.39
C GLN A 216 -6.01 -24.23 3.17
N TYR A 217 -5.18 -24.41 2.14
CA TYR A 217 -4.14 -23.42 1.78
C TYR A 217 -4.77 -22.09 1.38
N CYS A 218 -5.77 -22.10 0.51
CA CYS A 218 -6.45 -20.89 0.06
C CYS A 218 -7.20 -20.21 1.20
N ASP A 219 -7.91 -20.95 2.05
CA ASP A 219 -8.65 -20.39 3.19
C ASP A 219 -7.72 -19.74 4.22
N ALA A 220 -6.51 -20.29 4.41
CA ALA A 220 -5.49 -19.68 5.25
C ALA A 220 -4.91 -18.39 4.65
N LEU A 221 -4.87 -18.29 3.31
CA LEU A 221 -4.24 -17.19 2.58
C LEU A 221 -5.19 -16.05 2.23
N ILE A 222 -6.45 -16.33 1.87
CA ILE A 222 -7.44 -15.34 1.46
C ILE A 222 -7.76 -14.43 2.64
N HIS A 223 -7.68 -13.11 2.42
CA HIS A 223 -7.96 -12.14 3.47
C HIS A 223 -9.47 -12.01 3.78
N GLU A 224 -9.99 -12.98 4.53
CA GLU A 224 -11.37 -13.07 4.99
C GLU A 224 -11.39 -13.19 6.52
N GLN A 225 -11.54 -12.07 7.21
CA GLN A 225 -11.46 -11.99 8.68
C GLN A 225 -12.53 -12.83 9.40
N SER A 226 -13.65 -13.14 8.72
CA SER A 226 -14.70 -13.98 9.27
C SER A 226 -14.41 -15.48 9.15
N ASN A 227 -13.44 -15.87 8.33
CA ASN A 227 -13.05 -17.26 8.15
C ASN A 227 -12.06 -17.68 9.27
N PRO A 228 -12.40 -18.65 10.13
CA PRO A 228 -11.50 -19.09 11.20
C PRO A 228 -10.19 -19.74 10.71
N ALA A 229 -10.15 -20.18 9.44
CA ALA A 229 -8.93 -20.70 8.84
C ALA A 229 -7.96 -19.60 8.39
N TYR A 230 -8.43 -18.37 8.18
CA TYR A 230 -7.58 -17.26 7.74
C TYR A 230 -6.46 -17.01 8.75
N ASN A 231 -5.22 -17.00 8.25
CA ASN A 231 -4.05 -16.75 9.07
C ASN A 231 -3.29 -15.51 8.56
N PRO A 232 -3.38 -14.35 9.26
CA PRO A 232 -2.70 -13.14 8.84
C PRO A 232 -1.17 -13.30 8.83
N ASN A 233 -0.59 -14.09 9.73
CA ASN A 233 0.85 -14.33 9.78
C ASN A 233 1.32 -15.08 8.53
N PHE A 234 0.59 -16.13 8.15
CA PHE A 234 0.83 -16.89 6.92
C PHE A 234 0.72 -16.00 5.67
N ARG A 235 -0.33 -15.18 5.59
CA ARG A 235 -0.51 -14.23 4.49
C ARG A 235 0.62 -13.22 4.39
N GLN A 236 1.06 -12.65 5.52
CA GLN A 236 2.19 -11.71 5.55
C GLN A 236 3.51 -12.37 5.16
N MET A 237 3.76 -13.60 5.59
CA MET A 237 4.94 -14.36 5.20
C MET A 237 5.00 -14.53 3.68
N LEU A 238 3.89 -14.95 3.06
CA LEU A 238 3.80 -15.08 1.61
C LEU A 238 3.84 -13.74 0.87
N HIS A 239 3.34 -12.67 1.48
CA HIS A 239 3.37 -11.33 0.88
C HIS A 239 4.80 -10.84 0.64
N VAL A 240 5.74 -11.21 1.51
CA VAL A 240 7.17 -10.85 1.36
C VAL A 240 7.99 -11.95 0.67
N ALA A 241 7.37 -13.08 0.33
CA ALA A 241 8.02 -14.22 -0.31
C ALA A 241 8.11 -14.14 -1.85
N PHE A 242 7.62 -13.06 -2.49
CA PHE A 242 7.68 -12.91 -3.95
C PHE A 242 9.11 -13.02 -4.51
N LYS A 243 10.15 -12.75 -3.70
CA LYS A 243 11.56 -12.98 -4.06
C LYS A 243 11.84 -14.45 -4.39
N VAL A 244 11.26 -15.39 -3.65
CA VAL A 244 11.41 -16.84 -3.90
C VAL A 244 10.85 -17.19 -5.27
N ALA A 245 9.67 -16.68 -5.60
CA ALA A 245 9.06 -16.89 -6.91
C ALA A 245 9.89 -16.27 -8.05
N ALA A 246 10.46 -15.09 -7.83
CA ALA A 246 11.37 -14.47 -8.81
C ALA A 246 12.64 -15.31 -9.04
N GLU A 247 13.20 -15.93 -8.00
CA GLU A 247 14.38 -16.81 -8.11
C GLU A 247 14.09 -18.12 -8.86
N LEU A 248 12.84 -18.58 -8.88
CA LEU A 248 12.42 -19.74 -9.67
C LEU A 248 12.39 -19.48 -11.19
N GLY A 249 12.36 -18.21 -11.61
CA GLY A 249 12.45 -17.79 -13.01
C GLY A 249 11.39 -18.46 -13.89
N GLU A 250 11.82 -19.04 -15.02
CA GLU A 250 10.94 -19.66 -16.01
C GLU A 250 10.03 -20.74 -15.42
N ASN A 251 10.49 -21.49 -14.41
CA ASN A 251 9.65 -22.52 -13.78
C ASN A 251 8.38 -21.92 -13.13
N TYR A 252 8.51 -20.72 -12.56
CA TYR A 252 7.36 -20.03 -11.99
C TYR A 252 6.51 -19.36 -13.09
N LEU A 253 7.16 -18.71 -14.06
CA LEU A 253 6.46 -18.06 -15.17
C LEU A 253 5.65 -19.04 -16.04
N ASP A 254 6.14 -20.26 -16.24
CA ASP A 254 5.40 -21.32 -16.93
C ASP A 254 4.11 -21.70 -16.19
N MET A 255 4.14 -21.70 -14.85
CA MET A 255 2.94 -21.94 -14.03
C MET A 255 1.96 -20.78 -14.12
N VAL A 256 2.46 -19.53 -14.10
CA VAL A 256 1.63 -18.34 -14.30
C VAL A 256 0.94 -18.38 -15.67
N ASN A 257 1.67 -18.75 -16.73
CA ASN A 257 1.11 -18.89 -18.07
C ASN A 257 0.07 -20.02 -18.16
N ARG A 258 0.33 -21.16 -17.49
CA ARG A 258 -0.58 -22.31 -17.46
C ARG A 258 -1.90 -21.99 -16.77
N TYR A 259 -1.86 -21.25 -15.67
CA TYR A 259 -3.01 -20.93 -14.82
C TYR A 259 -3.49 -19.47 -14.99
N ALA A 260 -3.19 -18.85 -16.13
CA ALA A 260 -3.43 -17.43 -16.36
C ALA A 260 -4.92 -17.04 -16.27
N ALA A 261 -5.83 -17.95 -16.62
CA ALA A 261 -7.27 -17.69 -16.55
C ALA A 261 -7.75 -17.58 -15.10
N GLU A 262 -7.36 -18.54 -14.25
CA GLU A 262 -7.75 -18.63 -12.85
C GLU A 262 -7.06 -17.56 -12.00
N ILE A 263 -5.78 -17.31 -12.25
CA ILE A 263 -5.02 -16.19 -11.69
C ILE A 263 -5.70 -14.87 -12.08
N GLY A 264 -6.00 -14.70 -13.36
CA GLY A 264 -6.63 -13.49 -13.88
C GLY A 264 -7.98 -13.20 -13.25
N GLU A 265 -8.82 -14.23 -13.05
CA GLU A 265 -10.10 -14.10 -12.35
C GLU A 265 -9.93 -13.64 -10.90
N ASN A 266 -9.02 -14.26 -10.15
CA ASN A 266 -8.76 -13.90 -8.75
C ASN A 266 -8.19 -12.49 -8.61
N VAL A 267 -7.18 -12.14 -9.41
CA VAL A 267 -6.58 -10.79 -9.41
C VAL A 267 -7.60 -9.73 -9.81
N CYS A 268 -8.42 -9.99 -10.83
CA CYS A 268 -9.47 -9.07 -11.27
C CYS A 268 -10.52 -8.87 -10.17
N TYR A 269 -11.00 -9.97 -9.57
CA TYR A 269 -11.95 -9.92 -8.46
C TYR A 269 -11.39 -9.12 -7.28
N ASN A 270 -10.13 -9.33 -6.92
CA ASN A 270 -9.50 -8.59 -5.84
C ASN A 270 -9.43 -7.09 -6.13
N ILE A 271 -8.93 -6.70 -7.30
CA ILE A 271 -8.80 -5.28 -7.67
C ILE A 271 -10.18 -4.63 -7.78
N PHE A 272 -11.13 -5.26 -8.46
CA PHE A 272 -12.40 -4.63 -8.77
C PHE A 272 -13.41 -4.73 -7.62
N GLU A 273 -13.72 -5.94 -7.17
CA GLU A 273 -14.76 -6.18 -6.16
C GLU A 273 -14.31 -5.84 -4.75
N ARG A 274 -13.09 -6.22 -4.37
CA ARG A 274 -12.60 -6.03 -2.99
C ARG A 274 -12.04 -4.63 -2.74
N HIS A 275 -11.54 -3.95 -3.76
CA HIS A 275 -10.90 -2.64 -3.62
C HIS A 275 -11.68 -1.51 -4.29
N ILE A 276 -11.76 -1.48 -5.62
CA ILE A 276 -12.35 -0.36 -6.37
C ILE A 276 -13.81 -0.12 -5.96
N LYS A 277 -14.66 -1.15 -6.00
CA LYS A 277 -16.09 -0.99 -5.68
C LYS A 277 -16.32 -0.56 -4.25
N ARG A 278 -15.52 -1.04 -3.28
CA ARG A 278 -15.70 -0.68 -1.87
C ARG A 278 -15.37 0.78 -1.57
N ILE A 279 -14.51 1.41 -2.37
CA ILE A 279 -14.11 2.81 -2.17
C ILE A 279 -14.92 3.76 -3.07
N PHE A 280 -15.12 3.41 -4.35
CA PHE A 280 -15.60 4.34 -5.36
C PHE A 280 -17.08 4.14 -5.76
N CYS A 281 -17.65 2.95 -5.55
CA CYS A 281 -19.06 2.65 -5.88
C CYS A 281 -19.93 2.74 -4.63
#